data_AF-A0A935FNV4-F1
#
_entry.id   AF-A0A935FNV4-F1
#
_cell.length_a   1.000
_cell.length_b   1.000
_cell.length_c   1.000
_cell.angle_alpha   90.00
_cell.angle_beta   90.00
_cell.angle_gamma   90.00
#
_symmetry.space_group_name_H-M   'P 1'
#
loop_
_entity.id
_entity.type
_entity.pdbx_description
1 polymer ?
#
loop_
_entity_poly.entity_id
_entity_poly.type
_entity_poly.pdbx_seq_one_letter_code
_entity_poly.pdbx_strand_id
1 'polypeptide(L)'
;MEEDILLKHREVWNKKKILRDIYEEWYRMIIADLSKVEGPTVELGAGSGNFKEFYPQAISADIEKRDWIDMSFDAHEMPFEDSSVANIVKIDVLHHLADPFGFLHASRVLKRAAD
;
A
#
# COMPACT_ATOMS: atom_id res chain seq x y z
N MET A 1 13.67 24.61 -5.11
CA MET A 1 13.73 23.23 -4.60
C MET A 1 12.32 22.88 -4.23
N GLU A 2 11.72 21.94 -4.95
CA GLU A 2 10.42 21.40 -4.58
C GLU A 2 10.56 20.73 -3.22
N GLU A 3 9.71 21.10 -2.26
CA GLU A 3 9.74 20.53 -0.91
C GLU A 3 9.39 19.05 -1.02
N ASP A 4 10.26 18.17 -0.52
CA ASP A 4 10.01 16.73 -0.54
C ASP A 4 8.89 16.38 0.44
N ILE A 5 7.67 16.37 -0.10
CA ILE A 5 6.45 16.21 0.67
C ILE A 5 6.39 14.86 1.39
N LEU A 6 6.96 13.79 0.78
CA LEU A 6 6.97 12.46 1.39
C LEU A 6 7.95 12.39 2.57
N LEU A 7 9.12 13.03 2.47
CA LEU A 7 10.02 13.20 3.63
C LEU A 7 9.32 13.97 4.75
N LYS A 8 8.65 15.08 4.43
CA LYS A 8 7.90 15.88 5.40
C LYS A 8 6.78 15.08 6.07
N HIS A 9 6.02 14.30 5.30
CA HIS A 9 4.99 13.41 5.83
C HIS A 9 5.58 12.36 6.76
N ARG A 10 6.73 11.77 6.42
CA ARG A 10 7.44 10.81 7.28
C ARG A 10 7.95 11.46 8.57
N GLU A 11 8.43 12.70 8.52
CA GLU A 11 8.80 13.44 9.73
C GLU A 11 7.58 13.74 10.61
N VAL A 12 6.47 14.19 10.01
CA VAL A 12 5.21 14.47 10.73
C VAL A 12 4.68 13.19 11.36
N TRP A 13 4.72 12.07 10.64
CA TRP A 13 4.39 10.75 11.13
C TRP A 13 5.17 10.42 12.40
N ASN A 14 6.50 10.59 12.39
CA ASN A 14 7.35 10.33 13.56
C ASN A 14 7.10 11.30 14.73
N LYS A 15 6.73 12.56 14.46
CA LYS A 15 6.51 13.58 15.49
C LYS A 15 5.11 13.53 16.14
N LYS A 16 4.05 13.23 15.38
CA LYS A 16 2.66 13.34 15.87
C LYS A 16 2.10 12.00 16.33
N LYS A 17 2.14 11.71 17.63
CA LYS A 17 1.57 10.47 18.20
C LYS A 17 0.09 10.27 17.85
N ILE A 18 -0.74 11.31 18.00
CA ILE A 18 -2.19 11.21 17.71
C ILE A 18 -2.49 10.79 16.27
N LEU A 19 -1.64 11.18 15.31
CA LEU A 19 -1.77 10.74 13.92
C LEU A 19 -1.56 9.22 13.83
N ARG A 20 -0.52 8.71 14.50
CA ARG A 20 -0.24 7.28 14.52
C ARG A 20 -1.32 6.48 15.22
N ASP A 21 -1.88 7.00 16.31
CA ASP A 21 -2.97 6.34 17.04
C ASP A 21 -4.22 6.14 16.15
N ILE A 22 -4.58 7.16 15.36
CA ILE A 22 -5.72 7.07 14.42
C ILE A 22 -5.43 6.07 13.29
N TYR A 23 -4.26 6.17 12.67
CA TYR A 23 -3.88 5.26 11.58
C TYR A 23 -3.71 3.82 12.08
N GLU A 24 -3.25 3.61 13.31
CA GLU A 24 -3.15 2.30 13.93
C GLU A 24 -4.51 1.60 13.99
N GLU A 25 -5.59 2.31 14.30
CA GLU A 25 -6.94 1.73 14.27
C GLU A 25 -7.30 1.22 12.88
N TRP A 26 -7.04 2.02 11.83
CA TRP A 26 -7.30 1.62 10.44
C TRP A 26 -6.42 0.46 10.00
N TYR A 27 -5.13 0.48 10.33
CA TYR A 27 -4.21 -0.61 10.02
C TYR A 27 -4.64 -1.91 10.70
N ARG A 28 -5.08 -1.86 11.96
CA ARG A 28 -5.58 -3.05 12.67
C ARG A 28 -6.83 -3.63 12.00
N MET A 29 -7.76 -2.78 11.56
CA MET A 29 -8.94 -3.22 10.80
C MET A 29 -8.54 -3.89 9.48
N ILE A 30 -7.66 -3.25 8.70
CA ILE A 30 -7.16 -3.79 7.44
C ILE A 30 -6.48 -5.15 7.65
N ILE A 31 -5.59 -5.25 8.64
CA ILE A 31 -4.83 -6.49 8.94
C ILE A 31 -5.77 -7.62 9.35
N ALA A 32 -6.82 -7.32 10.12
CA ALA A 32 -7.82 -8.30 10.51
C ALA A 32 -8.55 -8.88 9.28
N ASP A 33 -8.85 -8.03 8.29
CA ASP A 33 -9.60 -8.39 7.08
C ASP A 33 -8.74 -8.97 5.94
N LEU A 34 -7.41 -9.00 6.09
CA LEU A 34 -6.53 -9.62 5.09
C LEU A 34 -6.89 -11.10 4.86
N SER A 35 -6.99 -11.48 3.59
CA SER A 35 -7.13 -12.87 3.16
C SER A 35 -6.00 -13.72 3.72
N LYS A 36 -6.34 -14.95 4.11
CA LYS A 36 -5.38 -15.95 4.63
C LYS A 36 -4.83 -16.87 3.53
N VAL A 37 -5.23 -16.66 2.27
CA VAL A 37 -4.63 -17.37 1.13
C VAL A 37 -3.15 -17.04 1.06
N GLU A 38 -2.31 -18.05 0.80
CA GLU A 38 -0.87 -17.84 0.67
C GLU A 38 -0.53 -16.91 -0.49
N GLY A 39 0.38 -15.96 -0.26
CA GLY A 39 0.85 -15.01 -1.27
C GLY A 39 1.24 -13.67 -0.65
N PRO A 40 1.87 -12.77 -1.42
CA PRO A 40 2.26 -11.46 -0.93
C PRO A 40 1.03 -10.60 -0.64
N THR A 41 1.18 -9.70 0.33
CA THR A 41 0.30 -8.56 0.54
C THR A 41 1.02 -7.33 0.00
N VAL A 42 0.44 -6.67 -0.99
CA VAL A 42 1.04 -5.48 -1.62
C VAL A 42 0.28 -4.25 -1.15
N GLU A 43 0.97 -3.33 -0.48
CA GLU A 43 0.48 -1.98 -0.24
C GLU A 43 0.82 -1.10 -1.45
N LEU A 44 -0.19 -0.54 -2.10
CA LEU A 44 -0.01 0.45 -3.16
C LEU A 44 -0.19 1.85 -2.58
N GLY A 45 0.54 2.83 -3.12
CA GLY A 45 0.51 4.22 -2.65
C GLY A 45 1.04 4.34 -1.22
N ALA A 46 2.12 3.61 -0.91
CA ALA A 46 2.68 3.53 0.42
C ALA A 46 3.22 4.87 0.95
N GLY A 47 3.50 5.85 0.08
CA GLY A 47 3.86 7.22 0.44
C GLY A 47 5.01 7.30 1.45
N SER A 48 4.71 7.70 2.69
CA SER A 48 5.72 7.78 3.75
C SER A 48 6.11 6.44 4.37
N GLY A 49 5.50 5.31 3.95
CA GLY A 49 5.90 3.94 4.29
C GLY A 49 5.49 3.45 5.68
N ASN A 50 4.35 3.92 6.19
CA ASN A 50 3.98 3.76 7.61
C ASN A 50 3.33 2.40 7.92
N PHE A 51 2.60 1.79 6.97
CA PHE A 51 1.85 0.56 7.22
C PHE A 51 2.76 -0.62 7.62
N LYS A 52 4.00 -0.64 7.11
CA LYS A 52 5.02 -1.63 7.48
C LYS A 52 5.40 -1.64 8.94
N GLU A 53 5.17 -0.55 9.69
CA GLU A 53 5.35 -0.57 11.14
C GLU A 53 4.38 -1.54 11.84
N PHE A 54 3.24 -1.85 11.19
CA PHE A 54 2.17 -2.71 11.71
C PHE A 54 2.07 -4.05 10.98
N TYR A 55 2.42 -4.10 9.70
CA TYR A 55 2.47 -5.33 8.89
C TYR A 55 3.79 -5.43 8.12
N PRO A 56 4.92 -5.79 8.79
CA PRO A 56 6.26 -5.75 8.20
C PRO A 56 6.45 -6.63 6.96
N GLN A 57 5.62 -7.65 6.80
CA GLN A 57 5.63 -8.56 5.66
C GLN A 57 4.91 -8.01 4.41
N ALA A 58 4.28 -6.83 4.48
CA ALA A 58 3.78 -6.16 3.29
C ALA A 58 4.92 -5.84 2.32
N ILE A 59 4.65 -5.94 1.03
CA ILE A 59 5.46 -5.27 0.01
C ILE A 59 4.90 -3.86 -0.13
N SER A 60 5.68 -2.87 0.27
CA SER A 60 5.36 -1.45 0.09
C SER A 60 5.69 -1.01 -1.33
N ALA A 61 4.72 -0.42 -2.01
CA ALA A 61 4.87 0.04 -3.38
C ALA A 61 4.29 1.44 -3.59
N ASP A 62 4.96 2.24 -4.41
CA ASP A 62 4.56 3.58 -4.80
C ASP A 62 5.03 3.90 -6.22
N ILE A 63 4.47 4.92 -6.88
CA ILE A 63 5.01 5.38 -8.16
C ILE A 63 6.35 6.09 -7.94
N GLU A 64 6.52 6.75 -6.80
CA GLU A 64 7.78 7.42 -6.43
C GLU A 64 8.79 6.45 -5.81
N LYS A 65 10.01 6.42 -6.36
CA LYS A 65 11.10 5.65 -5.77
C LYS A 65 11.64 6.34 -4.51
N ARG A 66 11.62 5.62 -3.38
CA ARG A 66 12.14 6.08 -2.08
C ARG A 66 12.89 4.96 -1.36
N ASP A 67 13.81 5.33 -0.46
CA ASP A 67 14.65 4.36 0.27
C ASP A 67 13.86 3.46 1.24
N TRP A 68 12.64 3.88 1.64
CA TRP A 68 11.76 3.13 2.53
C TRP A 68 10.64 2.37 1.79
N ILE A 69 10.67 2.34 0.46
CA ILE A 69 9.68 1.66 -0.38
C ILE A 69 10.36 0.49 -1.10
N ASP A 70 9.76 -0.70 -1.07
CA ASP A 70 10.39 -1.90 -1.65
C ASP A 70 10.36 -1.91 -3.17
N MET A 71 9.25 -1.43 -3.75
CA MET A 71 9.01 -1.49 -5.19
C MET A 71 8.46 -0.17 -5.71
N SER A 72 8.92 0.27 -6.89
CA SER A 72 8.42 1.47 -7.54
C SER A 72 7.85 1.14 -8.92
N PHE A 73 6.53 1.34 -9.10
CA PHE A 73 5.80 1.04 -10.34
C PHE A 73 4.46 1.79 -10.43
N ASP A 74 3.91 1.90 -11.65
CA ASP A 74 2.55 2.42 -11.87
C ASP A 74 1.50 1.37 -11.47
N ALA A 75 0.57 1.75 -10.59
CA ALA A 75 -0.50 0.88 -10.13
C ALA A 75 -1.41 0.32 -11.25
N HIS A 76 -1.47 0.97 -12.42
CA HIS A 76 -2.19 0.46 -13.59
C HIS A 76 -1.43 -0.69 -14.30
N GLU A 77 -0.12 -0.79 -14.08
CA GLU A 77 0.78 -1.78 -14.68
C GLU A 77 1.46 -2.63 -13.60
N MET A 78 0.65 -3.25 -12.72
CA MET A 78 1.17 -4.09 -11.64
C MET A 78 2.12 -5.20 -12.16
N PRO A 79 3.40 -5.22 -11.72
CA PRO A 79 4.43 -6.14 -12.21
C PRO A 79 4.35 -7.52 -11.53
N PHE A 80 3.13 -8.04 -11.41
CA PHE A 80 2.82 -9.32 -10.81
C PHE A 80 2.08 -10.20 -11.81
N GLU A 81 2.37 -11.50 -11.75
CA GLU A 81 1.68 -12.51 -12.53
C GLU A 81 0.20 -12.61 -12.12
N ASP A 82 -0.63 -13.10 -13.03
CA ASP A 82 -2.03 -13.36 -12.74
C ASP A 82 -2.17 -14.37 -11.59
N SER A 83 -3.13 -14.12 -10.69
CA SER A 83 -3.39 -14.95 -9.52
C SER A 83 -2.15 -15.25 -8.65
N SER A 84 -1.25 -14.29 -8.48
CA SER A 84 -0.02 -14.45 -7.69
C SER A 84 -0.03 -13.73 -6.34
N VAL A 85 -0.86 -12.70 -6.17
CA VAL A 85 -0.94 -11.82 -4.98
C VAL A 85 -2.11 -12.25 -4.09
N ALA A 86 -1.88 -12.31 -2.77
CA ALA A 86 -2.95 -12.64 -1.82
C ALA A 86 -3.83 -11.43 -1.49
N ASN A 87 -3.22 -10.26 -1.30
CA ASN A 87 -3.91 -9.04 -0.88
C ASN A 87 -3.35 -7.81 -1.58
N ILE A 88 -4.23 -6.85 -1.91
CA ILE A 88 -3.86 -5.49 -2.29
C ILE A 88 -4.43 -4.55 -1.22
N VAL A 89 -3.56 -3.82 -0.52
CA VAL A 89 -3.90 -2.79 0.46
C VAL A 89 -3.73 -1.41 -0.18
N LYS A 90 -4.72 -0.54 0.01
CA LYS A 90 -4.71 0.84 -0.48
C LYS A 90 -5.33 1.74 0.57
N ILE A 91 -4.59 2.76 1.01
CA ILE A 91 -5.04 3.68 2.05
C ILE A 91 -4.99 5.07 1.45
N ASP A 92 -6.16 5.63 1.16
CA ASP A 92 -6.33 6.95 0.54
C ASP A 92 -5.70 7.08 -0.86
N VAL A 93 -5.68 6.00 -1.66
CA VAL A 93 -4.97 5.97 -2.96
C VAL A 93 -5.86 6.13 -4.18
N LEU A 94 -7.08 5.58 -4.15
CA LEU A 94 -7.88 5.38 -5.36
C LEU A 94 -8.15 6.68 -6.13
N HIS A 95 -8.31 7.79 -5.42
CA HIS A 95 -8.61 9.10 -5.99
C HIS A 95 -7.39 9.81 -6.58
N HIS A 96 -6.18 9.32 -6.30
CA HIS A 96 -4.93 9.81 -6.89
C HIS A 96 -4.61 9.15 -8.24
N LEU A 97 -5.26 8.03 -8.56
CA LEU A 97 -5.01 7.32 -9.82
C LEU A 97 -5.59 8.08 -11.01
N ALA A 98 -4.84 8.11 -12.11
CA ALA A 98 -5.27 8.75 -13.36
C ALA A 98 -6.54 8.11 -13.94
N ASP A 99 -6.70 6.79 -13.81
CA ASP A 99 -7.92 6.05 -14.16
C ASP A 99 -8.32 5.07 -13.06
N PRO A 100 -9.14 5.50 -12.08
CA PRO A 100 -9.58 4.65 -10.98
C PRO A 100 -10.39 3.42 -11.42
N PHE A 101 -11.08 3.50 -12.58
CA PHE A 101 -11.83 2.37 -13.12
C PHE A 101 -10.91 1.39 -13.85
N GLY A 102 -9.99 1.90 -14.67
CA GLY A 102 -8.95 1.10 -15.32
C GLY A 102 -8.09 0.33 -14.31
N PHE A 103 -7.80 0.94 -13.15
CA PHE A 103 -7.12 0.26 -12.05
C PHE A 103 -7.80 -1.05 -11.61
N LEU A 104 -9.12 -1.21 -11.77
CA LEU A 104 -9.79 -2.45 -11.39
C LEU A 104 -9.25 -3.68 -12.13
N HIS A 105 -8.61 -3.52 -13.29
CA HIS A 105 -7.90 -4.59 -13.99
C HIS A 105 -6.78 -5.22 -13.14
N ALA A 106 -6.20 -4.46 -12.20
CA ALA A 106 -5.24 -4.96 -11.22
C ALA A 106 -5.76 -6.18 -10.44
N SER A 107 -7.08 -6.38 -10.34
CA SER A 107 -7.64 -7.58 -9.70
C SER A 107 -7.18 -8.88 -10.36
N ARG A 108 -6.67 -8.86 -11.60
CA ARG A 108 -6.11 -10.04 -12.28
C ARG A 108 -4.99 -10.72 -11.47
N VAL A 109 -4.23 -9.93 -10.70
CA VAL A 109 -3.09 -10.44 -9.92
C VAL A 109 -3.55 -11.10 -8.63
N LEU A 110 -4.79 -10.84 -8.18
CA LEU A 110 -5.33 -11.40 -6.94
C LEU A 110 -5.65 -12.88 -7.11
N LYS A 111 -5.22 -13.67 -6.12
CA LYS A 111 -5.69 -15.05 -5.96
C LYS A 111 -7.18 -15.05 -5.62
N ARG A 112 -7.90 -16.06 -6.12
CA ARG A 112 -9.26 -16.34 -5.65
C ARG A 112 -9.22 -16.72 -4.17
N ALA A 113 -10.19 -16.25 -3.40
CA ALA A 113 -10.43 -16.82 -2.08
C ALA A 113 -10.66 -18.33 -2.24
N ALA A 114 -10.04 -19.14 -1.39
CA ALA A 114 -10.41 -20.54 -1.30
C ALA A 114 -11.85 -20.61 -0.74
N ASP A 115 -12.71 -21.38 -1.39
CA ASP A 115 -14.07 -21.67 -0.92
C ASP A 115 -14.06 -22.38 0.45
#